data_AF-V5I9T3-F1
#
_entry.id   AF-V5I9T3-F1
#
_cell.length_a   1.000
_cell.length_b   1.000
_cell.length_c   1.000
_cell.angle_alpha   90.00
_cell.angle_beta   90.00
_cell.angle_gamma   90.00
#
_symmetry.space_group_name_H-M   'P 1'
#
loop_
_entity.id
_entity.type
_entity.pdbx_description
1 polymer ?
#
loop_
_entity_poly.entity_id
_entity_poly.type
_entity_poly.pdbx_seq_one_letter_code
_entity_poly.pdbx_strand_id
1 'polypeptide(L)'
;ENKNLCFSPRFRSLGCAVLGLCYVADGRLDAYQCDGLYPWDAAAGVLIVREAGGFVCDSRGKEFNLMDPNFLATATKSLSDQFMVIERKADEERINDRNASKQ
;
A
#
# COMPACT_ATOMS: atom_id res chain seq x y z
N GLU A 1 -9.43 -11.59 -25.81
CA GLU A 1 -10.44 -10.62 -25.35
C GLU A 1 -9.78 -9.59 -24.45
N ASN A 2 -9.46 -8.42 -24.98
CA ASN A 2 -8.79 -7.35 -24.24
C ASN A 2 -9.82 -6.52 -23.48
N LYS A 3 -10.01 -6.84 -22.20
CA LYS A 3 -10.78 -5.99 -21.29
C LYS A 3 -9.92 -4.79 -20.90
N ASN A 4 -9.93 -3.75 -21.74
CA ASN A 4 -9.50 -2.42 -21.34
C ASN A 4 -10.53 -1.88 -20.33
N LEU A 5 -10.48 -2.37 -19.09
CA LEU A 5 -11.16 -1.71 -17.98
C LEU A 5 -10.45 -0.38 -17.75
N CYS A 6 -11.18 0.71 -17.93
CA CYS A 6 -10.78 2.03 -17.47
C CYS A 6 -10.68 1.97 -15.94
N PHE A 7 -9.48 1.67 -15.43
CA PHE A 7 -9.17 1.74 -14.02
C PHE A 7 -9.07 3.22 -13.66
N SER A 8 -10.10 3.77 -13.02
CA SER A 8 -10.07 5.13 -12.47
C SER A 8 -9.69 5.03 -10.98
N PRO A 9 -8.39 5.16 -10.63
CA PRO A 9 -7.96 5.02 -9.24
C PRO A 9 -8.59 6.14 -8.41
N ARG A 10 -9.32 5.77 -7.37
CA ARG A 10 -9.94 6.71 -6.43
C ARG A 10 -9.27 6.56 -5.08
N PHE A 11 -8.58 7.62 -4.65
CA PHE A 11 -7.91 7.64 -3.37
C PHE A 11 -8.87 8.05 -2.24
N ARG A 12 -8.64 7.45 -1.07
CA ARG A 12 -9.32 7.75 0.19
C ARG A 12 -8.26 7.95 1.26
N SER A 13 -8.34 9.06 1.99
CA SER A 13 -7.56 9.25 3.21
C SER A 13 -8.45 8.90 4.40
N LEU A 14 -8.04 7.91 5.16
CA LEU A 14 -8.72 7.49 6.39
C LEU A 14 -7.89 8.00 7.57
N GLY A 15 -8.54 8.68 8.52
CA GLY A 15 -7.86 9.22 9.71
C GLY A 15 -7.41 8.17 10.73
N CYS A 16 -7.48 6.87 10.40
CA CYS A 16 -7.08 5.76 11.24
C CYS A 16 -6.47 4.64 10.37
N ALA A 17 -5.24 4.22 10.69
CA ALA A 17 -4.51 3.21 9.94
C ALA A 17 -5.15 1.82 10.02
N VAL A 18 -5.52 1.39 11.24
CA VAL A 18 -6.17 0.09 11.47
C VAL A 18 -7.48 -0.01 10.70
N LEU A 19 -8.26 1.07 10.62
CA LEU A 19 -9.53 1.07 9.89
C LEU A 19 -9.33 0.82 8.39
N GLY A 20 -8.27 1.39 7.79
CA GLY A 20 -7.91 1.12 6.40
C GLY A 20 -7.58 -0.35 6.16
N LEU A 21 -6.81 -0.96 7.05
CA LEU A 21 -6.49 -2.39 7.01
C LEU A 21 -7.75 -3.26 7.16
N CYS A 22 -8.64 -2.93 8.09
CA CYS A 22 -9.92 -3.65 8.25
C CYS A 22 -10.80 -3.56 7.00
N TYR A 23 -10.81 -2.42 6.30
CA TYR A 23 -11.56 -2.30 5.04
C TYR A 23 -10.95 -3.08 3.88
N VAL A 24 -9.63 -3.26 3.86
CA VAL A 24 -8.98 -4.18 2.92
C VAL A 24 -9.36 -5.62 3.25
N ALA A 25 -9.36 -5.99 4.53
CA ALA A 25 -9.78 -7.33 4.97
C ALA A 25 -11.27 -7.62 4.67
N ASP A 26 -12.15 -6.62 4.79
CA ASP A 26 -13.58 -6.70 4.44
C ASP A 26 -13.84 -6.63 2.91
N GLY A 27 -12.80 -6.40 2.10
CA GLY A 27 -12.91 -6.30 0.64
C GLY A 27 -13.57 -5.00 0.14
N ARG A 28 -13.70 -3.98 0.99
CA ARG A 28 -14.22 -2.65 0.61
C ARG A 28 -13.17 -1.78 -0.07
N LEU A 29 -11.89 -2.02 0.22
CA LEU A 29 -10.75 -1.36 -0.40
C LEU A 29 -9.84 -2.43 -1.03
N ASP A 30 -9.39 -2.17 -2.24
CA ASP A 30 -8.49 -3.09 -2.95
C ASP A 30 -7.05 -3.01 -2.43
N ALA A 31 -6.61 -1.79 -2.06
CA ALA A 31 -5.27 -1.51 -1.56
C ALA A 31 -5.29 -0.37 -0.51
N TYR A 32 -4.40 -0.46 0.47
CA TYR A 32 -4.17 0.55 1.49
C TYR A 32 -2.68 0.65 1.80
N GLN A 33 -2.15 1.86 1.78
CA GLN A 33 -0.75 2.14 2.08
C GLN A 33 -0.64 3.24 3.11
N CYS A 34 0.27 3.07 4.06
CA CYS A 34 0.59 4.06 5.06
C CYS A 34 2.04 3.90 5.51
N ASP A 35 2.74 5.02 5.64
CA ASP A 35 4.12 5.10 6.08
C ASP A 35 4.22 5.91 7.39
N GLY A 36 5.23 5.64 8.21
CA GLY A 36 5.50 6.41 9.43
C GLY A 36 4.55 6.13 10.60
N LEU A 37 3.96 4.93 10.65
CA LEU A 37 3.14 4.49 11.77
C LEU A 37 3.99 3.97 12.94
N TYR A 38 3.34 3.74 14.07
CA TYR A 38 3.94 3.00 15.17
C TYR A 38 3.58 1.50 15.10
N PRO A 39 4.44 0.61 15.62
CA PRO A 39 4.24 -0.84 15.54
C PRO A 39 2.89 -1.30 16.11
N TRP A 40 2.42 -0.67 17.19
CA TRP A 40 1.14 -1.02 17.80
C TRP A 40 -0.07 -0.69 16.92
N ASP A 41 0.03 0.35 16.08
CA ASP A 41 -1.04 0.73 15.16
C ASP A 41 -1.12 -0.21 13.94
N ALA A 42 -0.01 -0.85 13.56
CA ALA A 42 0.02 -1.80 12.44
C ALA A 42 -0.26 -3.24 12.88
N ALA A 43 0.18 -3.64 14.09
CA ALA A 43 0.16 -5.03 14.55
C ALA A 43 -1.20 -5.72 14.37
N ALA A 44 -2.27 -5.11 14.90
CA ALA A 44 -3.60 -5.70 14.87
C ALA A 44 -4.17 -5.77 13.44
N GLY A 45 -4.03 -4.69 12.67
CA GLY A 45 -4.58 -4.63 11.32
C GLY A 45 -3.88 -5.58 10.35
N VAL A 46 -2.56 -5.73 10.47
CA VAL A 46 -1.80 -6.65 9.62
C VAL A 46 -2.18 -8.10 9.89
N LEU A 47 -2.39 -8.47 11.15
CA LEU A 47 -2.89 -9.80 11.50
C LEU A 47 -4.26 -10.06 10.86
N ILE A 48 -5.20 -9.11 10.99
CA ILE A 48 -6.54 -9.23 10.41
C ILE A 48 -6.48 -9.42 8.88
N VAL A 49 -5.68 -8.62 8.17
CA VAL A 49 -5.55 -8.74 6.71
C VAL A 49 -4.96 -10.09 6.31
N ARG A 50 -3.96 -10.58 7.04
CA ARG A 50 -3.34 -11.89 6.76
C ARG A 50 -4.33 -13.05 6.96
N GLU A 51 -5.11 -13.02 8.04
CA GLU A 51 -6.14 -14.04 8.31
C GLU A 51 -7.29 -13.98 7.30
N ALA A 52 -7.61 -12.79 6.78
CA ALA A 52 -8.56 -12.62 5.68
C ALA A 52 -8.03 -13.13 4.32
N GLY A 53 -6.77 -13.57 4.23
CA GLY A 53 -6.13 -14.01 3.00
C GLY A 53 -5.58 -12.88 2.14
N GLY A 54 -5.54 -11.66 2.66
CA GLY A 54 -4.91 -10.51 2.02
C GLY A 54 -3.39 -10.58 2.06
N PHE A 55 -2.75 -9.76 1.22
CA PHE A 55 -1.30 -9.68 1.10
C PHE A 55 -0.77 -8.37 1.68
N VAL A 56 0.21 -8.47 2.58
CA VAL A 56 0.86 -7.31 3.21
C VAL A 56 2.37 -7.40 2.95
N CYS A 57 2.93 -6.31 2.44
CA CYS A 57 4.35 -6.14 2.17
C CYS A 57 4.83 -4.77 2.64
N ASP A 58 6.14 -4.60 2.76
CA ASP A 58 6.75 -3.27 2.93
C ASP A 58 6.51 -2.42 1.68
N SER A 59 6.38 -1.09 1.79
CA SER A 59 6.22 -0.18 0.64
C SER A 59 7.38 -0.27 -0.36
N ARG A 60 8.53 -0.79 0.08
CA ARG A 60 9.69 -1.07 -0.79
C ARG A 60 9.70 -2.47 -1.41
N GLY A 61 8.63 -3.24 -1.27
CA GLY A 61 8.50 -4.60 -1.77
C GLY A 61 9.30 -5.65 -0.97
N LYS A 62 9.75 -5.30 0.24
CA LYS A 62 10.37 -6.26 1.17
C LYS A 62 9.30 -7.00 1.97
N GLU A 63 9.75 -7.99 2.73
CA GLU A 63 8.91 -8.61 3.74
C GLU A 63 8.50 -7.57 4.79
N PHE A 64 7.22 -7.60 5.17
CA PHE A 64 6.67 -6.69 6.16
C PHE A 64 7.43 -6.79 7.49
N ASN A 65 7.92 -5.66 7.99
CA ASN A 65 8.57 -5.55 9.29
C ASN A 65 7.67 -4.77 10.24
N LEU A 66 7.32 -5.38 11.38
CA LEU A 66 6.48 -4.71 12.37
C LEU A 66 7.17 -3.50 13.02
N MET A 67 8.50 -3.54 13.18
CA MET A 67 9.25 -2.49 13.88
C MET A 67 9.45 -1.23 13.03
N ASP A 68 9.26 -1.33 11.72
CA ASP A 68 9.28 -0.21 10.78
C ASP A 68 8.04 -0.34 9.88
N PRO A 69 6.86 0.07 10.36
CA PRO A 69 5.58 -0.23 9.72
C PRO A 69 5.31 0.71 8.55
N ASN A 70 6.18 0.65 7.55
CA ASN A 70 5.89 1.12 6.20
C ASN A 70 5.31 -0.07 5.47
N PHE A 71 4.06 0.02 5.04
CA PHE A 71 3.40 -1.13 4.45
C PHE A 71 2.43 -0.76 3.35
N LEU A 72 2.30 -1.71 2.43
CA LEU A 72 1.24 -1.82 1.44
C LEU A 72 0.44 -3.09 1.74
N ALA A 73 -0.83 -2.93 2.06
CA ALA A 73 -1.81 -3.99 2.20
C ALA A 73 -2.72 -4.04 0.98
N THR A 74 -2.91 -5.22 0.41
CA THR A 74 -3.75 -5.44 -0.78
C THR A 74 -4.61 -6.68 -0.63
N ALA A 75 -5.73 -6.72 -1.33
CA ALA A 75 -6.59 -7.91 -1.37
C ALA A 75 -5.92 -9.08 -2.11
N THR A 76 -4.98 -8.84 -3.03
CA THR A 76 -4.34 -9.89 -3.83
C THR A 76 -2.91 -9.51 -4.22
N LYS A 77 -2.00 -10.50 -4.25
CA LYS A 77 -0.60 -10.31 -4.66
C LYS A 77 -0.42 -9.69 -6.05
N SER A 78 -1.26 -10.04 -7.02
CA SER A 78 -1.17 -9.43 -8.36
C SER A 78 -1.41 -7.92 -8.35
N LEU A 79 -2.23 -7.43 -7.41
CA LEU A 79 -2.49 -6.00 -7.24
C LEU A 79 -1.31 -5.31 -6.54
N SER A 80 -0.69 -5.95 -5.55
CA SER A 80 0.53 -5.39 -4.93
C SER A 80 1.64 -5.21 -5.95
N ASP A 81 1.83 -6.17 -6.87
CA ASP A 81 2.85 -6.06 -7.91
C ASP A 81 2.59 -4.87 -8.85
N GLN A 82 1.33 -4.60 -9.19
CA GLN A 82 0.95 -3.44 -10.00
C GLN A 82 1.18 -2.12 -9.27
N PHE A 83 0.80 -2.06 -7.99
CA PHE A 83 1.03 -0.88 -7.15
C PHE A 83 2.52 -0.56 -6.99
N MET A 84 3.35 -1.57 -6.78
CA MET A 84 4.81 -1.44 -6.65
C MET A 84 5.46 -0.82 -7.89
N VAL A 85 4.96 -1.14 -9.09
CA VAL A 85 5.45 -0.53 -10.34
C VAL A 85 5.10 0.96 -10.40
N ILE A 86 3.92 1.34 -9.91
CA ILE A 86 3.47 2.74 -9.89
C ILE A 86 4.26 3.53 -8.84
N GLU A 87 4.43 2.97 -7.64
CA GLU A 87 5.22 3.56 -6.56
C GLU A 87 6.65 3.86 -7.01
N ARG A 88 7.31 2.88 -7.65
CA ARG A 88 8.69 3.07 -8.13
C ARG A 88 8.80 4.21 -9.14
N LYS A 89 7.84 4.31 -10.07
CA LYS A 89 7.81 5.41 -11.04
C LYS A 89 7.63 6.77 -10.35
N ALA A 90 6.72 6.83 -9.37
CA ALA A 90 6.47 8.06 -8.62
C ALA A 90 7.70 8.49 -7.79
N ASP A 91 8.41 7.52 -7.19
CA ASP A 91 9.66 7.79 -6.47
C ASP A 91 10.77 8.30 -7.39
N GLU A 92 10.94 7.69 -8.56
CA GLU A 92 11.92 8.12 -9.57
C GLU A 92 11.66 9.57 -10.04
N GLU A 93 10.40 9.90 -10.34
CA GLU A 93 9.99 11.26 -10.70
C GLU A 93 10.28 12.25 -9.57
N ARG A 94 9.92 11.90 -8.32
CA ARG A 94 10.15 12.75 -7.15
C ARG A 94 11.64 12.99 -6.88
N ILE A 95 12.49 11.99 -7.12
CA ILE A 95 13.95 12.13 -7.02
C ILE A 95 14.47 13.07 -8.11
N ASN A 96 14.00 12.90 -9.34
CA ASN A 96 14.42 13.73 -10.47
C ASN A 96 14.07 15.21 -10.26
N ASP A 97 12.85 15.51 -9.81
CA ASP A 97 12.41 16.89 -9.49
C ASP A 97 13.28 17.53 -8.39
N ARG A 98 13.68 16.74 -7.40
CA ARG A 98 14.56 17.18 -6.30
C ARG A 98 15.97 17.48 -6.77
N ASN A 99 16.45 16.79 -7.81
CA ASN A 99 17.76 17.01 -8.40
C ASN A 99 17.73 18.21 -9.34
N ALA A 100 16.66 18.38 -10.13
CA ALA A 100 16.47 19.51 -11.03
C ALA A 100 16.37 20.85 -10.31
N SER A 101 15.77 20.89 -9.12
CA SER A 101 15.67 22.10 -8.29
C SER A 101 16.96 22.50 -7.57
N LYS A 102 17.98 21.63 -7.55
CA LYS A 102 19.31 21.91 -6.99
C LYS A 102 20.32 22.35 -8.04
N GLN A 103 19.94 22.34 -9.31
CA GLN A 103 20.77 22.66 -10.47
C GLN A 103 20.42 24.05 -11.01
#